data_AF-A0A537IBT3-F1
#
_entry.id   AF-A0A537IBT3-F1
#
_cell.length_a   1.000
_cell.length_b   1.000
_cell.length_c   1.000
_cell.angle_alpha   90.00
_cell.angle_beta   90.00
_cell.angle_gamma   90.00
#
_symmetry.space_group_name_H-M   'P 1'
#
loop_
_entity.id
_entity.type
_entity.pdbx_description
1 polymer ?
#
loop_
_entity_poly.entity_id
_entity_poly.type
_entity_poly.pdbx_seq_one_letter_code
_entity_poly.pdbx_strand_id
1 'polypeptide(L)'
;THILKFYLHISREEQQERLTERLKDPGKMWKYNEKDFEEAKFWDDYKKVYEDCFEHCNKTPWTIVPADQNWYKEFIIASTLYELLKGLDMKFPGLKK
;
A
#
# COMPACT_ATOMS: atom_id res chain seq x y z
N THR A 1 -4.81 -10.39 -18.88
CA THR A 1 -5.01 -9.37 -17.82
C THR A 1 -3.81 -9.37 -16.90
N HIS A 2 -3.27 -8.21 -16.58
CA HIS A 2 -2.18 -8.07 -15.60
C HIS A 2 -2.75 -7.54 -14.29
N ILE A 3 -2.32 -8.12 -13.16
CA ILE A 3 -2.76 -7.73 -11.82
C ILE A 3 -1.50 -7.51 -10.98
N LEU A 4 -1.41 -6.34 -10.35
CA LEU A 4 -0.38 -6.02 -9.37
C LEU A 4 -1.05 -5.87 -8.00
N LYS A 5 -0.48 -6.50 -6.97
CA LYS A 5 -0.97 -6.39 -5.59
C LYS A 5 0.13 -5.78 -4.73
N PHE A 6 -0.21 -4.75 -3.98
CA PHE A 6 0.72 -4.06 -3.09
C PHE A 6 0.20 -4.13 -1.66
N TYR A 7 1.06 -4.56 -0.75
CA TYR A 7 0.83 -4.42 0.68
C TYR A 7 1.75 -3.31 1.19
N LEU A 8 1.15 -2.25 1.76
CA LEU A 8 1.87 -1.09 2.26
C LEU A 8 2.26 -1.36 3.71
N HIS A 9 3.48 -1.87 3.90
CA HIS A 9 3.97 -2.26 5.21
C HIS A 9 4.53 -1.04 5.94
N ILE A 10 3.85 -0.63 7.00
CA ILE A 10 4.37 0.36 7.95
C ILE A 10 4.89 -0.32 9.21
N SER A 11 5.77 0.34 9.95
CA SER A 11 6.14 -0.03 11.31
C SER A 11 5.02 0.33 12.30
N ARG A 12 5.06 -0.28 13.48
CA ARG A 12 4.09 0.00 14.55
C ARG A 12 4.26 1.44 15.05
N GLU A 13 5.51 1.90 15.10
CA GLU A 13 5.91 3.24 15.48
C GLU A 13 5.34 4.27 14.52
N GLU A 14 5.53 4.08 13.21
CA GLU A 14 4.98 4.96 12.17
C GLU A 14 3.45 4.99 12.21
N GLN A 15 2.80 3.85 12.44
CA GLN A 15 1.34 3.80 12.57
C GLN A 15 0.86 4.71 13.71
N GLN A 16 1.48 4.60 14.89
CA GLN A 16 1.13 5.40 16.05
C GLN A 16 1.36 6.90 15.81
N GLU A 17 2.47 7.25 15.16
CA GLU A 17 2.79 8.63 14.83
C GLU A 17 1.74 9.23 13.88
N ARG A 18 1.38 8.51 12.81
CA ARG A 18 0.34 8.94 11.86
C ARG A 18 -1.03 9.07 12.49
N LEU A 19 -1.42 8.16 13.37
CA LEU A 19 -2.70 8.26 14.10
C LEU A 19 -2.72 9.49 15.01
N THR A 20 -1.61 9.76 15.69
CA THR A 20 -1.44 10.94 16.55
C THR A 20 -1.44 12.24 15.75
N GLU A 21 -0.85 12.24 14.55
CA GLU A 21 -0.85 13.41 13.66
C GLU A 21 -2.27 13.79 13.22
N ARG A 22 -3.14 12.81 12.93
CA ARG A 22 -4.55 13.05 12.57
C ARG A 22 -5.34 13.79 13.65
N LEU A 23 -4.95 13.66 14.91
CA LEU A 23 -5.55 14.39 16.04
C LEU A 23 -5.07 15.85 16.14
N LYS A 24 -3.89 16.15 15.61
CA LYS A 24 -3.22 17.45 15.77
C LYS A 24 -3.38 18.35 14.55
N ASP A 25 -3.48 17.79 13.35
CA ASP A 25 -3.61 18.53 12.09
C ASP A 25 -5.09 18.77 11.73
N PRO A 26 -5.58 20.02 11.77
CA PRO A 26 -6.96 20.36 11.41
C PRO A 26 -7.36 19.92 10.00
N GLY A 27 -6.41 19.84 9.05
CA GLY A 27 -6.66 19.37 7.69
C GLY A 27 -6.85 17.85 7.57
N LYS A 28 -6.45 17.10 8.60
CA LYS A 28 -6.53 15.62 8.65
C LYS A 28 -7.53 15.10 9.67
N MET A 29 -8.04 15.94 10.57
CA MET A 29 -8.99 15.56 11.63
C MET A 29 -10.23 14.84 11.11
N TRP A 30 -10.71 15.14 9.91
CA TRP A 30 -11.84 14.43 9.32
C TRP A 30 -11.58 12.93 9.06
N LYS A 31 -10.30 12.52 8.97
CA LYS A 31 -9.87 11.11 8.84
C LYS A 31 -9.70 10.41 10.19
N TYR A 32 -9.97 11.09 11.29
CA TYR A 32 -9.90 10.50 12.62
C TYR A 32 -11.09 9.57 12.83
N ASN A 33 -10.78 8.40 13.38
CA ASN A 33 -11.77 7.45 13.86
C ASN A 33 -11.20 6.84 15.14
N GLU A 34 -11.95 6.93 16.23
CA GLU A 34 -11.53 6.40 17.54
C GLU A 34 -11.25 4.89 17.48
N LYS A 35 -11.99 4.16 16.64
CA LYS A 35 -11.80 2.72 16.45
C LYS A 35 -10.42 2.38 15.88
N ASP A 36 -9.78 3.28 15.13
CA ASP A 36 -8.45 3.03 14.57
C ASP A 36 -7.40 2.81 15.70
N PHE A 37 -7.58 3.44 16.87
CA PHE A 37 -6.71 3.25 18.03
C PHE A 37 -6.98 1.94 18.75
N GLU A 38 -8.23 1.48 18.78
CA GLU A 38 -8.59 0.17 19.30
C GLU A 38 -8.07 -0.94 18.38
N GLU A 39 -8.18 -0.77 17.07
CA GLU A 39 -7.66 -1.70 16.07
C GLU A 39 -6.12 -1.81 16.13
N ALA A 40 -5.42 -0.70 16.39
CA ALA A 40 -3.96 -0.69 16.56
C ALA A 40 -3.46 -1.60 17.70
N LYS A 41 -4.32 -1.95 18.66
CA LYS A 41 -3.97 -2.92 19.73
C LYS A 41 -3.82 -4.34 19.21
N PHE A 42 -4.49 -4.68 18.10
CA PHE A 42 -4.46 -6.00 17.46
C PHE A 42 -3.34 -6.13 16.40
N TRP A 43 -2.29 -5.31 16.49
CA TRP A 43 -1.17 -5.27 15.53
C TRP A 43 -0.63 -6.66 15.17
N ASP A 44 -0.35 -7.49 16.17
CA ASP A 44 0.23 -8.81 15.96
C ASP A 44 -0.76 -9.81 15.35
N ASP A 45 -2.05 -9.68 15.67
CA ASP A 45 -3.11 -10.49 15.05
C ASP A 45 -3.26 -10.12 13.57
N TYR A 46 -3.31 -8.83 13.24
CA TYR A 46 -3.36 -8.38 11.84
C TYR A 46 -2.12 -8.83 11.07
N LYS A 47 -0.93 -8.71 11.65
CA LYS A 47 0.32 -9.17 11.03
C LYS A 47 0.25 -10.66 10.68
N LYS A 48 -0.20 -11.49 11.63
CA LYS A 48 -0.36 -12.93 11.41
C LYS A 48 -1.36 -13.24 10.30
N VAL A 49 -2.48 -12.52 10.23
CA VAL A 49 -3.48 -12.69 9.16
C VAL A 49 -2.93 -12.25 7.80
N TYR A 50 -2.13 -11.18 7.75
CA TYR A 50 -1.45 -10.77 6.51
C TYR A 50 -0.41 -11.76 6.05
N GLU A 51 0.39 -12.33 6.96
CA GLU A 51 1.32 -13.42 6.65
C GLU A 51 0.60 -14.63 6.06
N ASP A 52 -0.52 -15.05 6.66
CA ASP A 52 -1.37 -16.11 6.13
C ASP A 52 -1.91 -15.79 4.72
N CYS A 53 -2.31 -14.53 4.48
CA CYS A 53 -2.70 -14.05 3.15
C CYS A 53 -1.54 -14.10 2.14
N PHE A 54 -0.31 -13.84 2.56
CA PHE A 54 0.85 -13.91 1.68
C PHE A 54 1.23 -15.36 1.35
N GLU A 55 0.99 -16.29 2.27
CA GLU A 55 1.24 -17.71 2.06
C GLU A 55 0.17 -18.35 1.17
N HIS A 56 -1.12 -18.09 1.44
CA HIS A 56 -2.22 -18.81 0.81
C HIS A 56 -2.87 -18.06 -0.36
N CYS A 57 -2.85 -16.72 -0.36
CA CYS A 57 -3.49 -15.90 -1.39
C CYS A 57 -2.47 -15.33 -2.40
N ASN A 58 -1.51 -16.15 -2.85
CA ASN A 58 -0.36 -15.72 -3.67
C ASN A 58 -0.39 -16.12 -5.15
N LYS A 59 -1.51 -16.64 -5.67
CA LYS A 59 -1.69 -16.96 -7.10
C LYS A 59 -1.27 -15.79 -8.02
N THR A 60 -1.55 -14.57 -7.60
CA THR A 60 -0.85 -13.37 -8.06
C THR A 60 0.15 -12.99 -6.97
N PRO A 61 1.42 -12.69 -7.27
CA PRO A 61 2.39 -12.35 -6.23
C PRO A 61 2.00 -11.05 -5.50
N TRP A 62 2.34 -10.98 -4.23
CA TRP A 62 2.24 -9.75 -3.42
C TRP A 62 3.57 -9.01 -3.46
N THR A 63 3.52 -7.70 -3.68
CA THR A 63 4.65 -6.80 -3.48
C THR A 63 4.53 -6.17 -2.11
N ILE A 64 5.43 -6.52 -1.20
CA ILE A 64 5.52 -5.90 0.14
C ILE A 64 6.32 -4.61 -0.03
N VAL A 65 5.66 -3.47 0.18
CA VAL A 65 6.23 -2.13 -0.01
C VAL A 65 6.52 -1.51 1.35
N PRO A 66 7.77 -1.18 1.67
CA PRO A 66 8.09 -0.38 2.86
C PRO A 66 7.45 1.00 2.75
N ALA A 67 6.51 1.30 3.64
CA ALA A 67 5.59 2.42 3.52
C ALA A 67 5.74 3.49 4.61
N ASP A 68 6.77 3.37 5.46
CA ASP A 68 7.10 4.37 6.48
C ASP A 68 7.44 5.72 5.83
N GLN A 69 8.20 5.69 4.73
CA GLN A 69 8.52 6.89 3.97
C GLN A 69 7.64 6.99 2.72
N ASN A 70 6.82 8.05 2.63
CA ASN A 70 5.88 8.23 1.52
C ASN A 70 6.59 8.27 0.15
N TRP A 71 7.72 8.96 0.05
CA TRP A 71 8.47 9.06 -1.21
C TRP A 71 8.97 7.69 -1.69
N TYR A 72 9.41 6.82 -0.77
CA TYR A 72 9.96 5.51 -1.11
C TYR A 72 8.85 4.55 -1.53
N LYS A 73 7.74 4.57 -0.80
CA LYS A 73 6.51 3.86 -1.17
C LYS A 73 6.04 4.22 -2.57
N GLU A 74 5.98 5.52 -2.88
CA GLU A 74 5.57 6.02 -4.19
C GLU A 74 6.54 5.58 -5.29
N PHE A 75 7.85 5.66 -5.03
CA PHE A 75 8.88 5.19 -5.96
C PHE A 75 8.70 3.70 -6.30
N ILE A 76 8.59 2.82 -5.31
CA ILE A 76 8.45 1.37 -5.54
C ILE A 76 7.20 1.05 -6.36
N ILE A 77 6.06 1.67 -6.03
CA ILE A 77 4.80 1.44 -6.76
C ILE A 77 4.92 1.95 -8.19
N ALA A 78 5.40 3.19 -8.38
CA ALA A 78 5.54 3.81 -9.69
C ALA A 78 6.52 3.04 -10.59
N SER A 79 7.67 2.62 -10.07
CA SER A 79 8.65 1.82 -10.81
C SER A 79 8.09 0.45 -11.21
N THR A 80 7.38 -0.23 -10.30
CA THR A 80 6.77 -1.54 -10.61
C THR A 80 5.71 -1.41 -11.71
N LEU A 81 4.89 -0.36 -11.65
CA LEU A 81 3.89 -0.08 -12.67
C LEU A 81 4.53 0.30 -14.00
N TYR A 82 5.56 1.14 -13.99
CA TYR A 82 6.29 1.56 -15.18
C TYR A 82 6.90 0.36 -15.92
N GLU A 83 7.59 -0.53 -15.21
CA GLU A 83 8.20 -1.72 -15.82
C GLU A 83 7.14 -2.64 -16.44
N LEU A 84 6.00 -2.83 -15.77
CA LEU A 84 4.89 -3.58 -16.34
C LEU A 84 4.39 -2.94 -17.64
N LEU A 85 4.05 -1.64 -17.60
CA LEU A 85 3.49 -0.93 -18.75
C LEU A 85 4.48 -0.85 -19.93
N LYS A 86 5.76 -0.66 -19.64
CA LYS A 86 6.84 -0.67 -20.63
C LYS A 86 6.95 -2.04 -21.30
N GLY A 87 6.85 -3.13 -20.53
CA GLY A 87 6.89 -4.49 -21.05
C GLY A 87 5.71 -4.87 -21.95
N LEU A 88 4.58 -4.14 -21.90
CA LEU A 88 3.44 -4.38 -22.78
C LEU A 88 3.66 -3.92 -24.22
N ASP A 89 4.69 -3.09 -24.48
CA ASP A 89 5.00 -2.49 -25.78
C ASP A 89 3.78 -1.91 -26.52
N MET A 90 2.90 -1.25 -25.77
CA MET A 90 1.66 -0.69 -26.31
C MET A 90 1.96 0.37 -27.38
N LYS A 91 1.26 0.28 -28.51
CA LYS A 91 1.36 1.25 -29.60
C LYS A 91 0.12 2.13 -29.67
N PHE A 92 0.30 3.36 -30.12
CA PHE A 92 -0.84 4.19 -30.51
C PHE A 92 -1.63 3.51 -31.63
N PRO A 93 -2.97 3.61 -31.64
CA PRO A 93 -3.76 3.10 -32.74
C PRO A 93 -3.34 3.80 -34.04
N GLY A 94 -3.23 3.03 -35.12
CA GLY A 94 -2.95 3.60 -36.44
C GLY A 94 -4.03 4.59 -36.85
N LEU A 95 -3.63 5.69 -37.51
CA LEU A 95 -4.58 6.56 -38.18
C LEU A 95 -5.23 5.76 -39.32
N LYS A 96 -6.57 5.63 -39.29
CA LYS A 96 -7.30 5.14 -40.46
C LYS A 96 -7.04 6.13 -41.60
N LYS A 97 -6.39 5.66 -42.67
CA LYS A 97 -6.32 6.38 -43.93
C LYS A 97 -7.71 6.44 -44.57
#